data_AF-A0A661RR13-F1
#
_entry.id   AF-A0A661RR13-F1
#
_cell.length_a   1.000
_cell.length_b   1.000
_cell.length_c   1.000
_cell.angle_alpha   90.00
_cell.angle_beta   90.00
_cell.angle_gamma   90.00
#
_symmetry.space_group_name_H-M   'P 1'
#
loop_
_entity.id
_entity.type
_entity.pdbx_description
1 polymer ?
#
loop_
_entity_poly.entity_id
_entity_poly.type
_entity_poly.pdbx_seq_one_letter_code
_entity_poly.pdbx_strand_id
1 'polypeptide(L)' 'MAVSKTERIYEFHRRVCGGLFPNARDIVEQFEVSSATAHRDIDYLRDRLLAPLAFDRKRNGYYYEEDGFRLPFEETP' A
#
# COMPACT_ATOMS: atom_id res chain seq x y z
N MET A 1 -12.51 17.05 1.65
CA MET A 1 -12.35 16.35 0.35
C MET A 1 -12.03 14.90 0.67
N ALA A 2 -12.77 13.93 0.13
CA ALA A 2 -12.45 12.52 0.39
C ALA A 2 -11.17 12.15 -0.35
N VAL A 3 -10.17 11.64 0.37
CA VAL A 3 -8.93 11.14 -0.23
C VAL A 3 -9.26 9.99 -1.18
N SER A 4 -8.72 10.05 -2.39
CA SER A 4 -9.00 9.04 -3.42
C SER A 4 -8.33 7.70 -3.10
N LYS A 5 -8.87 6.61 -3.65
CA LYS A 5 -8.24 5.28 -3.54
C LYS A 5 -6.82 5.26 -4.12
N THR A 6 -6.62 5.92 -5.27
CA THR A 6 -5.33 5.99 -5.95
C THR A 6 -4.26 6.66 -5.09
N GLU A 7 -4.62 7.76 -4.43
CA GLU A 7 -3.71 8.49 -3.53
C GLU A 7 -3.25 7.62 -2.35
N ARG A 8 -4.16 6.87 -1.73
CA ARG A 8 -3.81 5.93 -0.64
C ARG A 8 -2.89 4.80 -1.11
N ILE A 9 -3.14 4.25 -2.30
CA ILE A 9 -2.29 3.21 -2.89
C ILE A 9 -0.90 3.76 -3.21
N TYR A 10 -0.82 4.94 -3.80
CA TYR A 10 0.44 5.56 -4.17
C TYR A 10 1.31 5.83 -2.93
N GLU A 11 0.73 6.38 -1.88
CA GLU A 11 1.45 6.62 -0.63
C GLU A 11 1.88 5.32 0.05
N PHE A 12 0.99 4.32 0.11
CA PHE A 12 1.34 3.01 0.66
C PHE A 12 2.50 2.38 -0.12
N HIS A 13 2.43 2.37 -1.46
CA HIS A 13 3.50 1.91 -2.34
C HIS A 13 4.82 2.64 -2.07
N ARG A 14 4.80 3.97 -2.00
CA ARG A 14 5.99 4.78 -1.68
C ARG A 14 6.62 4.39 -0.35
N ARG A 15 5.81 4.15 0.69
CA ARG A 15 6.30 3.74 2.01
C ARG A 15 6.89 2.33 1.99
N VAL A 16 6.28 1.40 1.23
CA VAL A 16 6.83 0.06 1.02
C VAL A 16 8.18 0.14 0.30
N CYS A 17 8.27 0.89 -0.81
CA CYS A 17 9.52 1.12 -1.55
C CYS A 17 10.61 1.79 -0.70
N GLY A 18 10.21 2.67 0.24
CA GLY A 18 11.10 3.30 1.20
C GLY A 18 11.55 2.41 2.35
N GLY A 19 11.13 1.14 2.40
CA GLY A 19 11.47 0.21 3.48
C GLY A 19 10.86 0.59 4.83
N LEU A 20 9.70 1.27 4.83
CA LEU A 20 9.06 1.78 6.05
C LEU A 20 8.06 0.81 6.68
N PHE A 21 7.84 -0.37 6.08
CA PHE A 21 6.93 -1.40 6.58
C PHE A 21 5.53 -0.87 6.98
N PRO A 22 4.78 -0.19 6.07
CA PRO A 22 3.45 0.29 6.40
C PRO A 22 2.44 -0.87 6.56
N ASN A 23 1.36 -0.64 7.30
CA ASN A 23 0.26 -1.59 7.49
C ASN A 23 -1.12 -0.93 7.32
N ALA A 24 -2.20 -1.67 7.54
CA ALA A 24 -3.56 -1.15 7.39
C ALA A 24 -3.88 -0.02 8.38
N ARG A 25 -3.32 -0.07 9.60
CA ARG A 25 -3.52 0.96 10.62
C ARG A 25 -2.89 2.28 10.19
N ASP A 26 -1.73 2.24 9.54
CA ASP A 26 -1.11 3.44 8.95
C ASP A 26 -2.05 4.14 7.96
N ILE A 27 -2.73 3.39 7.10
CA ILE A 27 -3.68 3.94 6.12
C ILE A 27 -4.89 4.56 6.85
N VAL A 28 -5.40 3.91 7.90
CA VAL A 28 -6.52 4.41 8.71
C VAL A 28 -6.16 5.73 9.38
N GLU A 29 -5.00 5.79 10.03
CA GLU A 29 -4.56 6.98 10.78
C GLU A 29 -4.24 8.15 9.84
N GLN A 30 -3.62 7.88 8.68
CA GLN A 30 -3.20 8.93 7.75
C GLN A 30 -4.36 9.49 6.92
N PHE A 31 -5.34 8.66 6.55
CA PHE A 31 -6.39 9.03 5.58
C PHE A 31 -7.80 9.00 6.15
N GLU A 32 -7.94 8.74 7.46
CA GLU A 32 -9.23 8.72 8.18
C GLU A 32 -10.28 7.79 7.54
N VAL A 33 -9.82 6.67 6.98
CA VAL A 33 -10.68 5.64 6.36
C VAL A 33 -11.00 4.50 7.33
N SER A 34 -12.06 3.74 7.04
CA SER A 34 -12.35 2.53 7.81
C SER A 34 -11.24 1.48 7.67
N SER A 35 -11.05 0.66 8.70
CA SER A 35 -10.15 -0.51 8.63
C SER A 35 -10.48 -1.44 7.45
N ALA A 36 -11.76 -1.64 7.15
CA ALA A 36 -12.18 -2.44 6.00
C ALA A 36 -11.74 -1.81 4.66
N THR A 37 -11.76 -0.48 4.55
CA THR A 37 -11.26 0.23 3.36
C THR A 37 -9.75 0.06 3.22
N ALA A 38 -8.99 0.25 4.30
CA ALA A 38 -7.54 0.08 4.30
C ALA A 38 -7.11 -1.33 3.88
N HIS A 39 -7.77 -2.38 4.41
CA HIS A 39 -7.50 -3.76 3.98
C HIS A 39 -7.82 -3.97 2.50
N ARG A 40 -8.95 -3.46 2.00
CA ARG A 40 -9.28 -3.54 0.57
C ARG A 40 -8.28 -2.82 -0.33
N ASP A 41 -7.65 -1.75 0.14
CA ASP A 41 -6.62 -1.05 -0.62
C ASP A 41 -5.34 -1.89 -0.70
N ILE A 42 -4.94 -2.55 0.39
CA ILE A 42 -3.81 -3.48 0.43
C ILE A 42 -4.10 -4.72 -0.43
N ASP A 43 -5.27 -5.33 -0.29
CA ASP A 43 -5.69 -6.47 -1.10
C ASP A 43 -5.76 -6.10 -2.59
N TYR A 44 -6.17 -4.88 -2.91
CA TYR A 44 -6.14 -4.41 -4.30
C TYR A 44 -4.69 -4.33 -4.83
N LEU A 45 -3.76 -3.78 -4.05
CA LEU A 45 -2.34 -3.72 -4.44
C LEU A 45 -1.75 -5.12 -4.61
N ARG A 46 -2.01 -6.05 -3.68
CA ARG A 46 -1.50 -7.43 -3.73
C ARG A 46 -2.18 -8.27 -4.81
N ASP A 47 -3.51 -8.34 -4.80
CA ASP A 47 -4.26 -9.34 -5.57
C ASP A 47 -4.70 -8.83 -6.95
N ARG A 48 -4.83 -7.51 -7.14
CA ARG A 48 -5.24 -6.92 -8.43
C ARG A 48 -4.09 -6.31 -9.22
N LEU A 49 -3.15 -5.65 -8.53
CA LEU A 49 -1.96 -5.11 -9.16
C LEU A 49 -0.78 -6.09 -9.12
N LEU A 50 -0.97 -7.27 -8.52
CA LEU A 50 0.05 -8.33 -8.43
C LEU A 50 1.34 -7.85 -7.76
N ALA A 51 1.22 -6.92 -6.82
CA ALA A 51 2.37 -6.44 -6.08
C ALA A 51 2.91 -7.58 -5.19
N PRO A 52 4.23 -7.83 -5.16
CA PRO A 52 4.86 -8.91 -4.40
C PRO A 52 4.93 -8.55 -2.90
N LEU A 53 3.77 -8.21 -2.30
CA LEU A 53 3.64 -7.78 -0.92
C LEU A 53 3.67 -8.98 0.02
N ALA A 54 4.61 -8.97 0.96
CA ALA A 54 4.59 -9.83 2.13
C ALA A 54 4.52 -9.03 3.43
N PHE A 55 4.05 -9.70 4.48
CA PHE A 55 3.91 -9.11 5.81
C PHE A 55 5.01 -9.60 6.74
N ASP A 56 5.85 -8.68 7.23
CA ASP A 56 6.83 -8.94 8.28
C ASP A 56 6.17 -8.79 9.65
N ARG A 57 5.96 -9.92 10.34
CA ARG A 57 5.36 -9.93 11.68
C ARG A 57 6.22 -9.24 12.74
N LYS A 58 7.56 -9.21 12.60
CA LYS A 58 8.45 -8.57 13.57
C LYS A 58 8.41 -7.06 13.45
N ARG A 59 8.31 -6.56 12.21
CA ARG A 59 8.19 -5.12 11.91
C ARG A 59 6.74 -4.63 11.87
N ASN A 60 5.79 -5.56 11.94
CA ASN A 60 4.35 -5.31 11.91
C ASN A 60 3.92 -4.51 10.67
N GLY A 61 4.39 -4.93 9.49
CA GLY A 61 4.12 -4.20 8.27
C GLY A 61 4.54 -4.90 6.98
N TYR A 62 4.15 -4.30 5.86
CA TYR A 62 4.34 -4.86 4.54
C TYR A 62 5.63 -4.41 3.85
N TYR A 63 6.26 -5.32 3.12
CA TYR A 63 7.43 -5.07 2.28
C TYR A 63 7.26 -5.76 0.92
N TYR A 64 8.07 -5.37 -0.06
CA TYR A 64 8.17 -6.11 -1.33
C TYR A 64 9.18 -7.24 -1.21
N GLU A 65 8.76 -8.47 -1.53
CA GLU A 65 9.65 -9.63 -1.58
C GLU A 65 10.58 -9.61 -2.80
N GLU A 66 10.14 -8.92 -3.85
CA GLU A 66 10.88 -8.75 -5.10
C GLU A 66 11.07 -7.25 -5.39
N ASP A 67 12.28 -6.88 -5.77
CA ASP A 67 12.60 -5.50 -6.15
C ASP A 67 11.98 -5.14 -7.51
N GLY A 68 11.73 -3.85 -7.72
CA GLY A 68 11.37 -3.33 -9.04
C GLY A 68 9.87 -3.37 -9.37
N PHE A 69 9.00 -3.74 -8.43
CA PHE A 69 7.56 -3.52 -8.61
C PHE A 69 7.27 -2.02 -8.83
N ARG A 70 6.48 -1.74 -9.87
CA ARG A 70 6.00 -0.39 -10.25
C ARG A 70 4.49 -0.41 -10.33
N LEU A 71 3.84 0.70 -9.99
CA LEU A 71 2.41 0.81 -10.21
C LEU A 71 2.13 0.98 -11.71
N PRO A 72 1.07 0.35 -12.26
CA PRO A 72 0.78 0.41 -13.70
C PRO A 72 0.33 1.80 -14.18
N PHE A 73 0.10 2.73 -13.27
CA PHE A 73 -0.29 4.12 -13.54
C PHE A 73 0.77 5.14 -13.11
N GLU A 74 1.96 4.70 -12.65
CA GLU A 74 3.09 5.61 -12.41
C GLU A 74 3.66 6.20 -13.71
N GLU A 75 3.47 5.54 -14.85
CA GLU A 75 3.95 5.97 -16.16
C GLU A 75 2.89 6.71 -16.98
N THR A 76 2.03 7.50 -16.33
CA THR A 76 1.13 8.40 -17.06
C THR A 76 1.86 9.75 -17.21
N PRO A 77 2.40 10.10 -18.40
CA PRO A 77 2.93 11.43 -18.66
C PRO A 77 1.87 12.53 -18.56
#